data_AF-A0A7S1QI75-F1
#
_entry.id   AF-A0A7S1QI75-F1
#
_cell.length_a   1.000
_cell.length_b   1.000
_cell.length_c   1.000
_cell.angle_alpha   90.00
_cell.angle_beta   90.00
_cell.angle_gamma   90.00
#
_symmetry.space_group_name_H-M   'P 1'
#
loop_
_entity.id
_entity.type
_entity.pdbx_description
1 polymer ?
#
loop_
_entity_poly.entity_id
_entity_poly.type
_entity_poly.pdbx_seq_one_letter_code
_entity_poly.pdbx_strand_id
1 'polypeptide(L)'
;SFCTLLAAKMDPHSGAGYRQQEQSDTLGLNTVRDSHFEEMRELCGHKYETPPCVNYGVRDAMQRFTKFAGGLNPKFTPDLFDNVRQKIQSYEKNERMSTLEAMGVLYANRCGMAFSLDKNVDHAEFERMLNPNYAPKYADARRALGLPSAPLWWRQTKFDTLENISRIPLSDCDEQGATQMKFEDWYQLFWNYAMPFNACAYYGLITSQQMFYTKEFVEEMASYLKLRLENDIKHDGQPVVYYGSRIGKLAKLINDTKICPVPVLAVHEDPLRNPYAFVIPPHCQKKFKPAPIEKLKLDTALEKYKPAIVLLGDLKTQQDITQDVRAHGSVKEYLTIGMPNSSVEGHGWLTFAQLRYLEEEDRKRQTSIKPPYFMAGFRKWPLHNVSRWAIHRYDQRLATGFGGVISFHKADTTFDLKRRWMWFSRRLATRF
;
A
#
# COMPACT_ATOMS: atom_id res chain seq x y z
N SER A 1 5.88 1.52 39.59
CA SER A 1 6.00 0.11 40.00
C SER A 1 5.65 -0.90 38.90
N PHE A 2 6.14 -0.69 37.68
CA PHE A 2 6.02 -1.65 36.55
C PHE A 2 7.40 -1.98 35.93
N CYS A 3 8.48 -1.63 36.65
CA CYS A 3 9.87 -1.79 36.20
C CYS A 3 10.68 -2.79 37.06
N THR A 4 10.05 -3.62 37.89
CA THR A 4 10.77 -4.49 38.85
C THR A 4 10.27 -5.93 38.85
N LEU A 5 10.05 -6.56 37.68
CA LEU A 5 9.72 -7.99 37.65
C LEU A 5 10.28 -8.80 36.48
N LEU A 6 11.36 -8.34 35.83
CA LEU A 6 12.02 -9.07 34.73
C LEU A 6 13.55 -9.01 34.81
N ALA A 7 14.08 -9.26 36.01
CA ALA A 7 15.51 -9.47 36.27
C ALA A 7 15.84 -10.91 36.71
N ALA A 8 15.00 -11.89 36.39
CA ALA A 8 15.30 -13.29 36.65
C ALA A 8 15.09 -14.13 35.39
N LYS A 9 16.22 -14.63 34.85
CA LYS A 9 16.43 -15.77 33.94
C LYS A 9 17.24 -15.40 32.69
N MET A 10 18.53 -15.19 32.92
CA MET A 10 19.58 -15.55 31.97
C MET A 10 20.56 -16.47 32.69
N ASP A 11 20.59 -17.74 32.32
CA ASP A 11 21.78 -18.61 32.38
C ASP A 11 21.65 -19.67 31.27
N PRO A 12 22.59 -19.72 30.29
CA PRO A 12 22.46 -20.53 29.09
C PRO A 12 23.12 -21.91 29.24
N HIS A 13 22.72 -22.75 30.19
CA HIS A 13 23.15 -24.16 30.22
C HIS A 13 22.10 -25.09 30.83
N SER A 14 21.23 -25.67 30.00
CA SER A 14 20.70 -27.04 30.15
C SER A 14 19.76 -27.37 29.00
N GLY A 15 20.22 -28.23 28.09
CA GLY A 15 19.37 -28.82 27.06
C GLY A 15 18.49 -29.91 27.68
N ALA A 16 17.23 -29.57 27.97
CA ALA A 16 16.07 -30.48 28.04
C ALA A 16 14.86 -29.71 28.61
N GLY A 17 14.12 -28.96 27.77
CA GLY A 17 12.94 -28.21 28.24
C GLY A 17 12.03 -27.57 27.19
N TYR A 18 12.27 -27.80 25.90
CA TYR A 18 11.64 -27.04 24.81
C TYR A 18 10.12 -27.24 24.61
N ARG A 19 9.44 -28.10 25.38
CA ARG A 19 7.97 -28.32 25.25
C ARG A 19 7.10 -27.71 26.34
N GLN A 20 7.66 -27.31 27.48
CA GLN A 20 6.87 -26.63 28.54
C GLN A 20 6.97 -25.10 28.47
N GLN A 21 7.99 -24.57 27.80
CA GLN A 21 8.20 -23.13 27.64
C GLN A 21 7.27 -22.49 26.59
N GLU A 22 6.88 -23.25 25.55
CA GLU A 22 5.85 -22.80 24.58
C GLU A 22 4.49 -22.55 25.24
N GLN A 23 4.13 -23.28 26.30
CA GLN A 23 2.87 -23.08 27.03
C GLN A 23 2.89 -21.87 27.98
N SER A 24 4.02 -21.56 28.64
CA SER A 24 4.09 -20.35 29.49
C SER A 24 4.23 -19.07 28.67
N ASP A 25 4.91 -19.13 27.53
CA ASP A 25 5.06 -17.97 26.62
C ASP A 25 3.74 -17.68 25.90
N THR A 26 2.93 -18.70 25.57
CA THR A 26 1.54 -18.46 25.11
C THR A 26 0.65 -17.87 26.20
N LEU A 27 0.81 -18.27 27.47
CA LEU A 27 0.03 -17.70 28.59
C LEU A 27 0.37 -16.23 28.87
N GLY A 28 1.65 -15.84 28.78
CA GLY A 28 2.10 -14.44 28.92
C GLY A 28 1.76 -13.56 27.71
N LEU A 29 1.85 -14.11 26.48
CA LEU A 29 1.37 -13.44 25.28
C LEU A 29 -0.15 -13.27 25.31
N ASN A 30 -0.91 -14.23 25.85
CA ASN A 30 -2.37 -14.13 25.98
C ASN A 30 -2.82 -13.06 26.99
N THR A 31 -2.07 -12.82 28.07
CA THR A 31 -2.43 -11.76 29.05
C THR A 31 -2.12 -10.35 28.54
N VAL A 32 -0.99 -10.16 27.83
CA VAL A 32 -0.68 -8.88 27.16
C VAL A 32 -1.66 -8.63 26.01
N ARG A 33 -2.01 -9.69 25.28
CA ARG A 33 -3.06 -9.69 24.26
C ARG A 33 -4.36 -9.15 24.86
N ASP A 34 -4.91 -9.76 25.91
CA ASP A 34 -6.17 -9.33 26.50
C ASP A 34 -6.15 -7.86 26.96
N SER A 35 -5.03 -7.37 27.52
CA SER A 35 -4.92 -5.96 27.94
C SER A 35 -4.94 -4.94 26.78
N HIS A 36 -4.21 -5.19 25.69
CA HIS A 36 -4.18 -4.28 24.53
C HIS A 36 -5.47 -4.38 23.70
N PHE A 37 -6.11 -5.55 23.73
CA PHE A 37 -7.46 -5.76 23.18
C PHE A 37 -8.50 -4.91 23.93
N GLU A 38 -8.47 -4.91 25.25
CA GLU A 38 -9.39 -4.10 26.06
C GLU A 38 -9.11 -2.60 25.92
N GLU A 39 -7.86 -2.17 25.78
CA GLU A 39 -7.50 -0.77 25.52
C GLU A 39 -8.03 -0.25 24.17
N MET A 40 -8.01 -1.08 23.11
CA MET A 40 -8.51 -0.71 21.79
C MET A 40 -10.02 -0.93 21.63
N ARG A 41 -10.69 -1.52 22.63
CA ARG A 41 -12.13 -1.76 22.61
C ARG A 41 -12.93 -0.47 22.73
N GLU A 42 -12.38 0.54 23.39
CA GLU A 42 -12.98 1.87 23.48
C GLU A 42 -11.92 2.95 23.24
N LEU A 43 -12.04 3.67 22.12
CA LEU A 43 -11.18 4.81 21.79
C LEU A 43 -12.04 6.06 21.60
N CYS A 44 -11.67 7.15 22.27
CA CYS A 44 -12.38 8.42 22.20
C CYS A 44 -13.92 8.29 22.38
N GLY A 45 -14.37 7.35 23.23
CA GLY A 45 -15.78 7.06 23.51
C GLY A 45 -16.49 6.18 22.45
N HIS A 46 -15.82 5.80 21.36
CA HIS A 46 -16.33 4.82 20.40
C HIS A 46 -15.95 3.40 20.84
N LYS A 47 -16.96 2.53 20.97
CA LYS A 47 -16.77 1.11 21.28
C LYS A 47 -16.70 0.29 20.00
N TYR A 48 -15.54 -0.31 19.74
CA TYR A 48 -15.34 -1.18 18.58
C TYR A 48 -16.01 -2.54 18.79
N GLU A 49 -16.85 -2.94 17.84
CA GLU A 49 -17.33 -4.31 17.68
C GLU A 49 -16.16 -5.19 17.23
N THR A 50 -15.35 -4.71 16.29
CA THR A 50 -14.17 -5.40 15.74
C THR A 50 -12.91 -4.57 15.99
N PRO A 51 -12.19 -4.80 17.12
CA PRO A 51 -11.04 -3.99 17.49
C PRO A 51 -9.93 -4.04 16.42
N PRO A 52 -9.52 -2.89 15.85
CA PRO A 52 -8.48 -2.83 14.83
C PRO A 52 -7.12 -2.92 15.53
N CYS A 53 -6.75 -4.08 16.02
CA CYS A 53 -5.49 -4.36 16.72
C CYS A 53 -4.52 -5.10 15.80
N VAL A 54 -3.22 -4.97 16.10
CA VAL A 54 -2.16 -5.66 15.36
C VAL A 54 -1.35 -6.52 16.32
N ASN A 55 -1.19 -7.79 15.98
CA ASN A 55 -0.49 -8.76 16.82
C ASN A 55 0.98 -8.85 16.43
N TYR A 56 1.83 -7.99 16.98
CA TYR A 56 3.28 -8.10 16.81
C TYR A 56 4.01 -7.97 18.16
N GLY A 57 4.95 -8.89 18.42
CA GLY A 57 5.79 -8.85 19.62
C GLY A 57 6.76 -7.67 19.58
N VAL A 58 6.52 -6.64 20.38
CA VAL A 58 7.27 -5.37 20.32
C VAL A 58 8.62 -5.45 21.06
N ARG A 59 8.71 -6.24 22.15
CA ARG A 59 9.90 -6.27 23.02
C ARG A 59 11.17 -6.71 22.28
N ASP A 60 11.09 -7.85 21.58
CA ASP A 60 12.23 -8.38 20.83
C ASP A 60 12.59 -7.48 19.65
N ALA A 61 11.59 -6.87 19.00
CA ALA A 61 11.79 -5.91 17.93
C ALA A 61 12.54 -4.65 18.42
N MET A 62 12.15 -4.11 19.57
CA MET A 62 12.84 -2.99 20.22
C MET A 62 14.30 -3.33 20.56
N GLN A 63 14.56 -4.51 21.12
CA GLN A 63 15.92 -4.95 21.45
C GLN A 63 16.79 -5.08 20.20
N ARG A 64 16.27 -5.72 19.14
CA ARG A 64 16.98 -5.86 17.85
C ARG A 64 17.28 -4.52 17.21
N PHE A 65 16.29 -3.62 17.17
CA PHE A 65 16.50 -2.27 16.65
C PHE A 65 17.51 -1.49 17.49
N THR A 66 17.41 -1.54 18.82
CA THR A 66 18.35 -0.85 19.73
C THR A 66 19.79 -1.34 19.54
N LYS A 67 19.99 -2.66 19.40
CA LYS A 67 21.30 -3.26 19.12
C LYS A 67 21.90 -2.75 17.81
N PHE A 68 21.06 -2.44 16.82
CA PHE A 68 21.49 -2.07 15.48
C PHE A 68 21.63 -0.55 15.29
N ALA A 69 20.59 0.21 15.63
CA ALA A 69 20.51 1.66 15.42
C ALA A 69 21.03 2.48 16.61
N GLY A 70 21.33 1.85 17.74
CA GLY A 70 21.87 2.52 18.93
C GLY A 70 20.81 3.16 19.86
N GLY A 71 19.52 2.83 19.68
CA GLY A 71 18.43 3.31 20.52
C GLY A 71 17.13 3.50 19.76
N LEU A 72 16.02 3.73 20.47
CA LEU A 72 14.73 4.09 19.85
C LEU A 72 14.71 5.53 19.31
N ASN A 73 15.54 6.41 19.87
CA ASN A 73 15.78 7.76 19.37
C ASN A 73 17.26 7.84 18.99
N PRO A 74 17.65 7.17 17.88
CA PRO A 74 19.05 7.02 17.51
C PRO A 74 19.68 8.38 17.19
N LYS A 75 20.96 8.53 17.52
CA LYS A 75 21.75 9.69 17.07
C LYS A 75 21.89 9.59 15.55
N PHE A 76 21.54 10.65 14.84
CA PHE A 76 21.77 10.73 13.41
C PHE A 76 23.11 11.42 13.15
N THR A 77 23.97 10.77 12.37
CA THR A 77 25.05 11.41 11.59
C THR A 77 25.06 10.74 10.21
N PRO A 78 25.40 11.45 9.12
CA PRO A 78 25.41 10.87 7.77
C PRO A 78 26.22 9.58 7.69
N ASP A 79 27.44 9.58 8.23
CA ASP A 79 28.32 8.41 8.23
C ASP A 79 27.73 7.22 8.98
N LEU A 80 27.15 7.44 10.17
CA LEU A 80 26.52 6.36 10.94
C LEU A 80 25.36 5.75 10.17
N PHE A 81 24.56 6.60 9.53
CA PHE A 81 23.38 6.18 8.79
C PHE A 81 23.71 5.37 7.54
N ASP A 82 24.70 5.81 6.78
CA ASP A 82 25.19 5.09 5.61
C ASP A 82 25.87 3.77 6.01
N ASN A 83 26.67 3.78 7.08
CA ASN A 83 27.25 2.57 7.65
C ASN A 83 26.17 1.56 8.08
N VAL A 84 25.09 2.03 8.71
CA VAL A 84 23.91 1.25 9.10
C VAL A 84 23.25 0.59 7.88
N ARG A 85 23.02 1.34 6.81
CA ARG A 85 22.44 0.82 5.56
C ARG A 85 23.33 -0.22 4.89
N GLN A 86 24.61 0.10 4.73
CA GLN A 86 25.60 -0.81 4.12
C GLN A 86 25.71 -2.10 4.94
N LYS A 87 25.72 -2.00 6.27
CA LYS A 87 25.74 -3.15 7.16
C LYS A 87 24.52 -4.06 6.97
N ILE A 88 23.31 -3.52 6.94
CA ILE A 88 22.09 -4.33 6.66
C ILE A 88 22.18 -5.02 5.30
N GLN A 89 22.69 -4.32 4.29
CA GLN A 89 22.83 -4.90 2.94
C GLN A 89 23.85 -6.04 2.91
N SER A 90 24.88 -5.99 3.75
CA SER A 90 25.92 -7.02 3.89
C SER A 90 25.49 -8.27 4.67
N TYR A 91 24.41 -8.20 5.46
CA TYR A 91 23.91 -9.34 6.24
C TYR A 91 23.45 -10.50 5.35
N GLU A 92 23.57 -11.71 5.91
CA GLU A 92 22.91 -12.88 5.34
C GLU A 92 21.41 -12.64 5.22
N LYS A 93 20.78 -13.31 4.24
CA LYS A 93 19.36 -13.13 3.92
C LYS A 93 18.46 -13.24 5.17
N ASN A 94 18.70 -14.22 6.04
CA ASN A 94 17.87 -14.45 7.22
C ASN A 94 18.01 -13.34 8.27
N GLU A 95 19.24 -12.90 8.56
CA GLU A 95 19.50 -11.82 9.51
C GLU A 95 18.98 -10.47 9.00
N ARG A 96 19.17 -10.21 7.70
CA ARG A 96 18.61 -9.03 7.02
C ARG A 96 17.09 -9.02 7.12
N MET A 97 16.43 -10.12 6.78
CA MET A 97 14.97 -10.24 6.88
C MET A 97 14.49 -10.04 8.31
N SER A 98 15.14 -10.66 9.29
CA SER A 98 14.77 -10.51 10.69
C SER A 98 14.94 -9.07 11.21
N THR A 99 15.95 -8.34 10.73
CA THR A 99 16.15 -6.93 11.06
C THR A 99 15.05 -6.06 10.45
N LEU A 100 14.71 -6.29 9.19
CA LEU A 100 13.62 -5.58 8.50
C LEU A 100 12.25 -5.89 9.12
N GLU A 101 12.02 -7.13 9.56
CA GLU A 101 10.83 -7.52 10.31
C GLU A 101 10.73 -6.75 11.63
N ALA A 102 11.81 -6.67 12.39
CA ALA A 102 11.83 -5.89 13.64
C ALA A 102 11.48 -4.41 13.39
N MET A 103 12.03 -3.80 12.34
CA MET A 103 11.69 -2.43 11.93
C MET A 103 10.22 -2.29 11.54
N GLY A 104 9.68 -3.27 10.80
CA GLY A 104 8.27 -3.32 10.41
C GLY A 104 7.32 -3.46 11.61
N VAL A 105 7.69 -4.26 12.61
CA VAL A 105 6.94 -4.40 13.87
C VAL A 105 6.90 -3.09 14.64
N LEU A 106 8.04 -2.39 14.75
CA LEU A 106 8.11 -1.08 15.40
C LEU A 106 7.27 -0.05 14.65
N TYR A 107 7.34 -0.02 13.32
CA TYR A 107 6.49 0.83 12.49
C TYR A 107 5.00 0.58 12.75
N ALA A 108 4.58 -0.68 12.74
CA ALA A 108 3.18 -1.04 12.98
C ALA A 108 2.70 -0.62 14.38
N ASN A 109 3.53 -0.82 15.41
CA ASN A 109 3.22 -0.37 16.77
C ASN A 109 3.07 1.16 16.84
N ARG A 110 3.98 1.92 16.21
CA ARG A 110 3.91 3.39 16.16
C ARG A 110 2.71 3.89 15.39
N CYS A 111 2.32 3.24 14.28
CA CYS A 111 1.08 3.55 13.58
C CYS A 111 -0.16 3.31 14.47
N GLY A 112 -0.19 2.21 15.22
CA GLY A 112 -1.29 1.91 16.15
C GLY A 112 -1.40 2.93 17.28
N MET A 113 -0.27 3.33 17.88
CA MET A 113 -0.24 4.41 18.88
C MET A 113 -0.67 5.76 18.30
N ALA A 114 -0.22 6.11 17.09
CA ALA A 114 -0.64 7.34 16.44
C ALA A 114 -2.15 7.35 16.16
N PHE A 115 -2.71 6.21 15.75
CA PHE A 115 -4.14 6.05 15.55
C PHE A 115 -4.95 6.18 16.86
N SER A 116 -4.52 5.55 17.96
CA SER A 116 -5.25 5.61 19.23
C SER A 116 -5.26 7.01 19.86
N LEU A 117 -4.26 7.84 19.53
CA LEU A 117 -4.13 9.21 20.03
C LEU A 117 -4.76 10.27 19.12
N ASP A 118 -5.14 9.95 17.88
CA ASP A 118 -5.68 10.94 16.94
C ASP A 118 -7.18 11.20 17.16
N LYS A 119 -7.48 12.41 17.64
CA LYS A 119 -8.85 12.87 17.92
C LYS A 119 -9.64 13.26 16.67
N ASN A 120 -9.02 13.31 15.49
CA ASN A 120 -9.66 13.73 14.24
C ASN A 120 -10.18 12.55 13.40
N VAL A 121 -10.13 11.34 13.94
CA VAL A 121 -10.57 10.12 13.28
C VAL A 121 -12.07 9.91 13.53
N ASP A 122 -12.85 9.77 12.47
CA ASP A 122 -14.22 9.24 12.58
C ASP A 122 -14.15 7.73 12.83
N HIS A 123 -14.08 7.34 14.11
CA HIS A 123 -13.89 5.95 14.55
C HIS A 123 -15.00 5.01 14.05
N ALA A 124 -16.25 5.49 13.99
CA ALA A 124 -17.41 4.71 13.54
C ALA A 124 -17.38 4.45 12.03
N GLU A 125 -16.98 5.44 11.23
CA GLU A 125 -16.74 5.25 9.79
C GLU A 125 -15.51 4.37 9.55
N PHE A 126 -14.42 4.56 10.30
CA PHE A 126 -13.22 3.74 10.22
C PHE A 126 -13.52 2.25 10.42
N GLU A 127 -14.32 1.91 11.44
CA GLU A 127 -14.76 0.53 11.68
C GLU A 127 -15.58 -0.02 10.52
N ARG A 128 -16.53 0.76 9.99
CA ARG A 128 -17.33 0.37 8.82
C ARG A 128 -16.45 0.10 7.61
N MET A 129 -15.39 0.90 7.41
CA MET A 129 -14.40 0.73 6.35
C MET A 129 -13.62 -0.59 6.44
N LEU A 130 -13.52 -1.23 7.61
CA LEU A 130 -12.87 -2.54 7.74
C LEU A 130 -13.65 -3.64 6.99
N ASN A 131 -14.95 -3.45 6.76
CA ASN A 131 -15.77 -4.43 6.06
C ASN A 131 -15.34 -4.58 4.59
N PRO A 132 -15.08 -5.81 4.09
CA PRO A 132 -14.67 -6.05 2.69
C PRO A 132 -15.66 -5.52 1.66
N ASN A 133 -16.95 -5.53 2.00
CA ASN A 133 -18.04 -5.21 1.08
C ASN A 133 -18.45 -3.73 1.14
N TYR A 134 -17.79 -2.94 1.98
CA TYR A 134 -18.09 -1.54 2.14
C TYR A 134 -17.10 -0.67 1.37
N ALA A 135 -17.65 0.27 0.61
CA ALA A 135 -16.92 1.35 -0.04
C ALA A 135 -17.48 2.69 0.50
N PRO A 136 -16.72 3.43 1.33
CA PRO A 136 -17.16 4.72 1.84
C PRO A 136 -17.25 5.75 0.71
N LYS A 137 -17.99 6.85 0.91
CA LYS A 137 -17.83 8.03 0.05
C LYS A 137 -16.46 8.65 0.30
N TYR A 138 -15.91 9.33 -0.71
CA TYR A 138 -14.57 9.91 -0.62
C TYR A 138 -14.41 10.90 0.54
N ALA A 139 -15.41 11.76 0.76
CA ALA A 139 -15.40 12.71 1.87
C ALA A 139 -15.41 12.02 3.24
N ASP A 140 -16.20 10.94 3.37
CA ASP A 140 -16.31 10.17 4.61
C ASP A 140 -15.02 9.41 4.90
N ALA A 141 -14.42 8.79 3.87
CA ALA A 141 -13.14 8.11 3.98
C ALA A 141 -12.02 9.05 4.46
N ARG A 142 -11.94 10.27 3.92
CA ARG A 142 -10.92 11.24 4.35
C ARG A 142 -11.06 11.63 5.80
N ARG A 143 -12.30 11.89 6.23
CA ARG A 143 -12.63 12.23 7.62
C ARG A 143 -12.27 11.07 8.56
N ALA A 144 -12.65 9.86 8.19
CA ALA A 144 -12.32 8.65 8.93
C ALA A 144 -10.80 8.41 9.06
N LEU A 145 -10.01 8.88 8.09
CA LEU A 145 -8.56 8.70 8.09
C LEU A 145 -7.79 9.93 8.60
N GLY A 146 -8.47 10.97 9.08
CA GLY A 146 -7.82 12.21 9.55
C GLY A 146 -7.03 12.94 8.46
N LEU A 147 -7.39 12.73 7.18
CA LEU A 147 -6.78 13.40 6.04
C LEU A 147 -7.39 14.81 5.89
N PRO A 148 -6.62 15.80 5.37
CA PRO A 148 -7.11 17.18 5.20
C PRO A 148 -8.34 17.21 4.27
N SER A 149 -8.96 18.37 4.05
CA SER A 149 -10.00 18.52 3.02
C SER A 149 -9.42 18.45 1.61
N ALA A 150 -10.23 18.00 0.64
CA ALA A 150 -9.78 17.92 -0.74
C ALA A 150 -9.43 19.30 -1.28
N PRO A 151 -8.28 19.46 -1.96
CA PRO A 151 -8.04 20.70 -2.67
C PRO A 151 -9.15 20.90 -3.72
N LEU A 152 -9.55 22.17 -3.94
CA LEU A 152 -10.56 22.55 -4.94
C LEU A 152 -10.26 22.00 -6.34
N TRP A 153 -8.98 21.74 -6.62
CA TRP A 153 -8.51 21.00 -7.78
C TRP A 153 -7.72 19.79 -7.33
N TRP A 154 -8.09 18.62 -7.84
CA TRP A 154 -7.21 17.46 -7.70
C TRP A 154 -5.93 17.70 -8.48
N ARG A 155 -4.80 17.58 -7.78
CA ARG A 155 -3.47 17.44 -8.35
C ARG A 155 -2.90 16.14 -7.79
N GLN A 156 -2.47 15.26 -8.70
CA GLN A 156 -1.65 14.13 -8.32
C GLN A 156 -0.39 14.65 -7.64
N THR A 157 -0.14 14.16 -6.43
CA THR A 157 1.13 14.43 -5.78
C THR A 157 2.19 13.53 -6.40
N LYS A 158 3.35 14.13 -6.65
CA LYS A 158 4.49 13.44 -7.24
C LYS A 158 5.30 12.73 -6.15
N PHE A 159 5.93 11.61 -6.49
CA PHE A 159 6.72 10.84 -5.53
C PHE A 159 7.91 11.59 -4.95
N ASP A 160 8.49 12.53 -5.69
CA ASP A 160 9.55 13.44 -5.19
C ASP A 160 9.12 14.20 -3.93
N THR A 161 7.82 14.41 -3.72
CA THR A 161 7.28 15.03 -2.52
C THR A 161 7.45 14.12 -1.29
N LEU A 162 7.35 12.80 -1.43
CA LEU A 162 7.65 11.87 -0.32
C LEU A 162 9.14 11.87 0.02
N GLU A 163 10.00 11.92 -1.00
CA GLU A 163 11.45 12.04 -0.80
C GLU A 163 11.79 13.36 -0.09
N ASN A 164 11.20 14.47 -0.54
CA ASN A 164 11.40 15.78 0.07
C ASN A 164 10.89 15.82 1.52
N ILE A 165 9.69 15.26 1.80
CA ILE A 165 9.16 15.18 3.16
C ILE A 165 10.07 14.34 4.06
N SER A 166 10.60 13.21 3.56
CA SER A 166 11.51 12.37 4.36
C SER A 166 12.80 13.07 4.77
N ARG A 167 13.19 14.14 4.06
CA ARG A 167 14.39 14.94 4.33
C ARG A 167 14.14 16.12 5.26
N ILE A 168 12.88 16.44 5.57
CA ILE A 168 12.55 17.53 6.52
C ILE A 168 13.33 17.39 7.84
N PRO A 169 13.46 16.20 8.45
CA PRO A 169 14.21 16.07 9.71
C PRO A 169 15.68 16.48 9.63
N LEU A 170 16.28 16.55 8.44
CA LEU A 170 17.66 17.02 8.27
C LEU A 170 17.80 18.51 8.55
N SER A 171 16.71 19.29 8.56
CA SER A 171 16.75 20.70 8.99
C SER A 171 17.03 20.86 10.48
N ASP A 172 16.85 19.80 11.26
CA ASP A 172 17.03 19.79 12.70
C ASP A 172 18.44 19.33 13.12
N CYS A 173 19.32 19.08 12.14
CA CYS A 173 20.73 18.77 12.36
C CYS A 173 21.55 20.03 12.67
N ASP A 174 22.52 19.92 13.59
CA ASP A 174 23.49 20.98 13.84
C ASP A 174 24.46 21.17 12.64
N GLU A 175 25.36 22.15 12.75
CA GLU A 175 26.39 22.42 11.73
C GLU A 175 27.32 21.23 11.49
N GLN A 176 27.43 20.31 12.45
CA GLN A 176 28.20 19.06 12.34
C GLN A 176 27.36 17.90 11.77
N GLY A 177 26.11 18.15 11.35
CA GLY A 177 25.20 17.15 10.80
C GLY A 177 24.69 16.15 11.85
N ALA A 178 24.82 16.47 13.13
CA ALA A 178 24.42 15.63 14.25
C ALA A 178 23.13 16.11 14.89
N THR A 179 22.25 15.18 15.25
CA THR A 179 21.08 15.48 16.10
C THR A 179 20.51 14.20 16.69
N GLN A 180 19.68 14.34 17.73
CA GLN A 180 18.88 13.23 18.24
C GLN A 180 17.52 13.26 17.53
N MET A 181 17.24 12.24 16.73
CA MET A 181 15.98 12.14 16.01
C MET A 181 15.00 11.23 16.75
N LYS A 182 13.71 11.49 16.56
CA LYS A 182 12.67 10.52 16.93
C LYS A 182 12.77 9.30 16.02
N PHE A 183 12.28 8.16 16.49
CA PHE A 183 12.18 6.94 15.69
C PHE A 183 11.53 7.20 14.33
N GLU A 184 10.44 7.96 14.31
CA GLU A 184 9.62 8.22 13.13
C GLU A 184 10.44 8.94 12.04
N ASP A 185 11.17 9.97 12.42
CA ASP A 185 12.01 10.76 11.53
C ASP A 185 13.16 9.92 10.97
N TRP A 186 13.83 9.18 11.85
CA TRP A 186 14.92 8.28 11.47
C TRP A 186 14.44 7.17 10.53
N TYR A 187 13.27 6.59 10.79
CA TYR A 187 12.66 5.54 9.97
C TYR A 187 12.32 6.06 8.57
N GLN A 188 11.74 7.27 8.46
CA GLN A 188 11.45 7.88 7.16
C GLN A 188 12.71 8.12 6.34
N LEU A 189 13.75 8.68 6.98
CA LEU A 189 15.06 8.82 6.36
C LEU A 189 15.56 7.46 5.87
N PHE A 190 15.34 6.37 6.63
CA PHE A 190 15.93 5.07 6.35
C PHE A 190 15.40 4.46 5.06
N TRP A 191 14.13 4.72 4.74
CA TRP A 191 13.52 4.29 3.50
C TRP A 191 13.75 5.25 2.32
N ASN A 192 14.33 6.43 2.54
CA ASN A 192 14.48 7.52 1.56
C ASN A 192 13.15 8.05 1.00
N TYR A 193 12.04 7.80 1.69
CA TYR A 193 10.73 8.37 1.37
C TYR A 193 9.85 8.34 2.61
N ALA A 194 8.93 9.28 2.71
CA ALA A 194 8.09 9.42 3.89
C ALA A 194 7.12 8.23 4.02
N MET A 195 7.17 7.57 5.17
CA MET A 195 6.25 6.54 5.63
C MET A 195 5.38 7.14 6.75
N PRO A 196 4.09 7.44 6.52
CA PRO A 196 3.32 8.18 7.50
C PRO A 196 2.95 7.33 8.73
N PHE A 197 2.93 7.97 9.89
CA PHE A 197 2.46 7.39 11.16
C PHE A 197 1.08 7.96 11.49
N ASN A 198 0.05 7.48 10.79
CA ASN A 198 -1.32 7.99 10.91
C ASN A 198 -2.37 6.88 10.70
N ALA A 199 -3.66 7.23 10.85
CA ALA A 199 -4.79 6.33 10.65
C ALA A 199 -4.84 5.69 9.24
N CYS A 200 -4.41 6.42 8.21
CA CYS A 200 -4.33 5.93 6.82
C CYS A 200 -3.30 4.81 6.68
N ALA A 201 -2.07 5.02 7.15
CA ALA A 201 -1.06 3.96 7.19
C ALA A 201 -1.52 2.78 8.04
N TYR A 202 -2.14 3.04 9.18
CA TYR A 202 -2.62 2.00 10.09
C TYR A 202 -3.68 1.11 9.45
N TYR A 203 -4.70 1.70 8.80
CA TYR A 203 -5.69 0.92 8.05
C TYR A 203 -5.03 0.06 6.97
N GLY A 204 -4.08 0.62 6.21
CA GLY A 204 -3.38 -0.11 5.17
C GLY A 204 -2.62 -1.33 5.72
N LEU A 205 -2.00 -1.20 6.90
CA LEU A 205 -1.37 -2.30 7.60
C LEU A 205 -2.36 -3.39 8.02
N ILE A 206 -3.45 -3.03 8.71
CA ILE A 206 -4.36 -4.02 9.30
C ILE A 206 -5.24 -4.74 8.27
N THR A 207 -5.44 -4.12 7.10
CA THR A 207 -6.19 -4.70 5.99
C THR A 207 -5.31 -5.28 4.89
N SER A 208 -3.99 -5.16 5.01
CA SER A 208 -3.02 -5.51 3.98
C SER A 208 -3.30 -4.85 2.62
N GLN A 209 -3.74 -3.59 2.63
CA GLN A 209 -4.10 -2.81 1.44
C GLN A 209 -3.21 -1.57 1.29
N GLN A 210 -2.77 -1.29 0.07
CA GLN A 210 -2.05 -0.04 -0.25
C GLN A 210 -3.00 1.12 -0.59
N MET A 211 -4.18 0.77 -1.09
CA MET A 211 -5.17 1.69 -1.67
C MET A 211 -6.52 1.51 -0.99
N PHE A 212 -7.22 2.63 -0.80
CA PHE A 212 -8.58 2.64 -0.28
C PHE A 212 -9.55 2.86 -1.43
N TYR A 213 -10.54 1.98 -1.51
CA TYR A 213 -11.53 2.00 -2.59
C TYR A 213 -12.78 2.74 -2.12
N THR A 214 -12.91 4.01 -2.50
CA THR A 214 -14.13 4.78 -2.26
C THR A 214 -15.19 4.43 -3.30
N LYS A 215 -16.45 4.73 -2.99
CA LYS A 215 -17.57 4.48 -3.88
C LYS A 215 -17.35 5.14 -5.25
N GLU A 216 -16.93 6.39 -5.25
CA GLU A 216 -16.67 7.18 -6.47
C GLU A 216 -15.52 6.57 -7.28
N PHE A 217 -14.45 6.10 -6.62
CA PHE A 217 -13.36 5.41 -7.30
C PHE A 217 -13.86 4.15 -8.02
N VAL A 218 -14.64 3.32 -7.31
CA VAL A 218 -15.16 2.05 -7.84
C VAL A 218 -16.12 2.30 -9.01
N GLU A 219 -17.05 3.25 -8.87
CA GLU A 219 -18.05 3.56 -9.91
C GLU A 219 -17.42 4.19 -11.16
N GLU A 220 -16.45 5.10 -11.00
CA GLU A 220 -15.72 5.72 -12.11
C GLU A 220 -14.82 4.69 -12.82
N MET A 221 -14.18 3.78 -12.08
CA MET A 221 -13.41 2.69 -12.65
C MET A 221 -14.30 1.72 -13.43
N ALA A 222 -15.46 1.34 -12.87
CA ALA A 222 -16.43 0.47 -13.56
C ALA A 222 -16.98 1.14 -14.83
N SER A 223 -17.29 2.44 -14.75
CA SER A 223 -17.75 3.24 -15.90
C SER A 223 -16.68 3.37 -16.98
N TYR A 224 -15.42 3.53 -16.58
CA TYR A 224 -14.29 3.53 -17.50
C TYR A 224 -14.17 2.20 -18.24
N LEU A 225 -14.20 1.08 -17.52
CA LEU A 225 -14.14 -0.26 -18.11
C LEU A 225 -15.28 -0.51 -19.08
N LYS A 226 -16.51 -0.16 -18.70
CA LYS A 226 -17.69 -0.25 -19.58
C LYS A 226 -17.46 0.51 -20.88
N LEU A 227 -17.03 1.76 -20.79
CA LEU A 227 -16.79 2.59 -21.97
C LEU A 227 -15.78 1.92 -22.92
N ARG A 228 -14.66 1.42 -22.38
CA ARG A 228 -13.60 0.80 -23.18
C ARG A 228 -14.06 -0.50 -23.84
N LEU A 229 -14.74 -1.37 -23.10
CA LEU A 229 -15.20 -2.67 -23.59
C LEU A 229 -16.32 -2.56 -24.61
N GLU A 230 -17.26 -1.62 -24.45
CA GLU A 230 -18.38 -1.47 -25.40
C GLU A 230 -17.97 -0.76 -26.69
N ASN A 231 -16.96 0.10 -26.65
CA ASN A 231 -16.76 1.08 -27.71
C ASN A 231 -15.41 1.03 -28.42
N ASP A 232 -14.36 0.53 -27.76
CA ASP A 232 -12.99 0.69 -28.25
C ASP A 232 -12.20 -0.62 -28.31
N ILE A 233 -12.60 -1.63 -27.53
CA ILE A 233 -11.86 -2.88 -27.39
C ILE A 233 -12.80 -4.05 -27.68
N LYS A 234 -12.52 -4.77 -28.78
CA LYS A 234 -13.15 -6.07 -29.01
C LYS A 234 -12.67 -7.06 -27.95
N HIS A 235 -13.60 -7.52 -27.14
CA HIS A 235 -13.44 -8.60 -26.18
C HIS A 235 -14.56 -9.59 -26.52
N ASP A 236 -14.34 -10.76 -27.08
CA ASP A 236 -15.43 -11.70 -27.37
C ASP A 236 -15.97 -12.34 -26.06
N GLY A 237 -16.52 -11.52 -25.15
CA GLY A 237 -17.01 -11.93 -23.83
C GLY A 237 -15.93 -12.23 -22.79
N GLN A 238 -14.63 -12.05 -23.10
CA GLN A 238 -13.57 -12.35 -22.14
C GLN A 238 -13.63 -11.42 -20.91
N PRO A 239 -13.26 -11.94 -19.72
CA PRO A 239 -13.23 -11.13 -18.50
C PRO A 239 -12.11 -10.09 -18.52
N VAL A 240 -12.24 -9.10 -17.64
CA VAL A 240 -11.10 -8.27 -17.23
C VAL A 240 -10.31 -9.03 -16.18
N VAL A 241 -8.99 -9.12 -16.33
CA VAL A 241 -8.12 -9.76 -15.33
C VAL A 241 -7.55 -8.69 -14.41
N TYR A 242 -7.77 -8.80 -13.11
CA TYR A 242 -7.15 -7.96 -12.07
C TYR A 242 -6.07 -8.76 -11.34
N TYR A 243 -4.81 -8.42 -11.61
CA TYR A 243 -3.65 -8.97 -10.92
C TYR A 243 -3.12 -7.95 -9.90
N GLY A 244 -3.48 -8.12 -8.63
CA GLY A 244 -3.05 -7.19 -7.58
C GLY A 244 -3.75 -7.29 -6.23
N SER A 245 -3.16 -6.59 -5.24
CA SER A 245 -3.60 -6.38 -3.86
C SER A 245 -3.98 -7.62 -3.03
N ARG A 246 -3.57 -8.84 -3.43
CA ARG A 246 -3.72 -10.16 -2.77
C ARG A 246 -5.10 -10.57 -2.22
N ILE A 247 -6.10 -9.69 -2.28
CA ILE A 247 -7.34 -9.75 -1.48
C ILE A 247 -8.58 -9.70 -2.38
N GLY A 248 -8.45 -9.25 -3.63
CA GLY A 248 -9.56 -9.23 -4.60
C GLY A 248 -10.68 -8.20 -4.32
N LYS A 249 -10.54 -7.35 -3.29
CA LYS A 249 -11.57 -6.38 -2.87
C LYS A 249 -12.03 -5.48 -4.03
N LEU A 250 -11.10 -4.91 -4.79
CA LEU A 250 -11.46 -4.01 -5.91
C LEU A 250 -12.30 -4.72 -6.98
N ALA A 251 -11.88 -5.91 -7.42
CA ALA A 251 -12.61 -6.68 -8.42
C ALA A 251 -14.04 -6.99 -7.95
N LYS A 252 -14.19 -7.40 -6.68
CA LYS A 252 -15.51 -7.62 -6.08
C LYS A 252 -16.35 -6.34 -6.09
N LEU A 253 -15.82 -5.23 -5.61
CA LEU A 253 -16.54 -3.96 -5.55
C LEU A 253 -16.98 -3.49 -6.95
N ILE A 254 -16.12 -3.62 -7.97
CA ILE A 254 -16.47 -3.31 -9.36
C ILE A 254 -17.60 -4.23 -9.85
N ASN A 255 -17.50 -5.54 -9.63
CA ASN A 255 -18.53 -6.50 -10.04
C ASN A 255 -19.88 -6.28 -9.34
N ASP A 256 -19.86 -5.76 -8.12
CA ASP A 256 -21.07 -5.44 -7.36
C ASP A 256 -21.80 -4.21 -7.93
N THR A 257 -21.10 -3.30 -8.63
CA THR A 257 -21.76 -2.16 -9.30
C THR A 257 -22.70 -2.57 -10.43
N LYS A 258 -22.48 -3.74 -11.06
CA LYS A 258 -23.17 -4.18 -12.29
C LYS A 258 -23.04 -3.23 -13.48
N ILE A 259 -22.09 -2.28 -13.43
CA ILE A 259 -21.82 -1.35 -14.54
C ILE A 259 -20.90 -1.98 -15.59
N CYS A 260 -19.87 -2.72 -15.15
CA CYS A 260 -18.93 -3.37 -16.06
C CYS A 260 -19.62 -4.52 -16.81
N PRO A 261 -19.55 -4.58 -18.15
CA PRO A 261 -20.31 -5.54 -18.96
C PRO A 261 -19.79 -6.98 -18.87
N VAL A 262 -18.56 -7.17 -18.37
CA VAL A 262 -17.94 -8.48 -18.12
C VAL A 262 -17.42 -8.54 -16.70
N PRO A 263 -17.27 -9.75 -16.12
CA PRO A 263 -16.70 -9.88 -14.79
C PRO A 263 -15.23 -9.43 -14.75
N VAL A 264 -14.86 -8.79 -13.65
CA VAL A 264 -13.46 -8.56 -13.25
C VAL A 264 -13.02 -9.72 -12.37
N LEU A 265 -12.03 -10.50 -12.82
CA LEU A 265 -11.49 -11.65 -12.10
C LEU A 265 -10.24 -11.25 -11.34
N ALA A 266 -10.26 -11.34 -10.01
CA ALA A 266 -9.05 -11.17 -9.21
C ALA A 266 -8.18 -12.43 -9.27
N VAL A 267 -6.90 -12.25 -9.58
CA VAL A 267 -5.88 -13.30 -9.65
C VAL A 267 -4.65 -12.87 -8.86
N HIS A 268 -4.01 -13.81 -8.18
CA HIS A 268 -2.70 -13.59 -7.56
C HIS A 268 -1.97 -14.91 -7.35
N GLU A 269 -0.64 -14.94 -7.44
CA GLU A 269 0.13 -16.19 -7.24
C GLU A 269 0.07 -16.71 -5.80
N ASP A 270 -0.08 -15.79 -4.85
CA ASP A 270 -0.14 -16.04 -3.42
C ASP A 270 -1.26 -15.20 -2.75
N PRO A 271 -2.53 -15.55 -2.94
CA PRO A 271 -3.65 -14.78 -2.39
C PRO A 271 -3.68 -14.84 -0.86
N LEU A 272 -4.05 -13.74 -0.22
CA LEU A 272 -4.13 -13.63 1.22
C LEU A 272 -5.47 -14.17 1.71
N ARG A 273 -5.45 -15.39 2.27
CA ARG A 273 -6.67 -16.09 2.76
C ARG A 273 -7.30 -15.44 3.99
N ASN A 274 -6.50 -14.74 4.78
CA ASN A 274 -6.97 -13.93 5.90
C ASN A 274 -6.36 -12.52 5.78
N PRO A 275 -7.03 -11.58 5.10
CA PRO A 275 -6.47 -10.26 4.81
C PRO A 275 -6.48 -9.32 6.01
N TYR A 276 -7.15 -9.72 7.08
CA TYR A 276 -7.38 -8.92 8.26
C TYR A 276 -6.42 -9.38 9.36
N ALA A 277 -5.56 -8.48 9.81
CA ALA A 277 -4.65 -8.73 10.93
C ALA A 277 -5.34 -8.62 12.31
N PHE A 278 -6.63 -8.24 12.33
CA PHE A 278 -7.43 -8.03 13.54
C PHE A 278 -8.28 -9.25 13.91
N VAL A 279 -8.73 -9.29 15.17
CA VAL A 279 -9.66 -10.32 15.66
C VAL A 279 -11.08 -9.96 15.29
N ILE A 280 -11.73 -10.87 14.57
CA ILE A 280 -13.11 -10.73 14.12
C ILE A 280 -14.02 -11.51 15.06
N PRO A 281 -14.94 -10.85 15.78
CA PRO A 281 -15.89 -11.55 16.64
C PRO A 281 -16.71 -12.58 15.85
N PRO A 282 -17.11 -13.73 16.45
CA PRO A 282 -17.84 -14.78 15.75
C PRO A 282 -19.09 -14.29 15.02
N HIS A 283 -19.83 -13.33 15.59
CA HIS A 283 -21.04 -12.77 14.98
C HIS A 283 -20.76 -11.85 13.77
N CYS A 284 -19.54 -11.32 13.63
CA CYS A 284 -19.13 -10.49 12.49
C CYS A 284 -18.47 -11.31 11.37
N GLN A 285 -17.92 -12.50 11.66
CA GLN A 285 -17.09 -13.29 10.72
C GLN A 285 -17.72 -13.47 9.33
N LYS A 286 -19.04 -13.68 9.25
CA LYS A 286 -19.76 -13.81 7.97
C LYS A 286 -19.65 -12.54 7.09
N LYS A 287 -19.66 -11.35 7.71
CA LYS A 287 -19.52 -10.06 7.01
C LYS A 287 -18.10 -9.84 6.47
N PHE A 288 -17.10 -10.42 7.13
CA PHE A 288 -15.68 -10.28 6.80
C PHE A 288 -15.13 -11.39 5.89
N LYS A 289 -15.99 -12.12 5.17
CA LYS A 289 -15.54 -13.10 4.18
C LYS A 289 -14.65 -12.40 3.14
N PRO A 290 -13.42 -12.91 2.88
CA PRO A 290 -12.54 -12.36 1.85
C PRO A 290 -13.21 -12.36 0.47
N ALA A 291 -12.86 -11.39 -0.37
CA ALA A 291 -13.34 -11.36 -1.74
C ALA A 291 -12.77 -12.55 -2.54
N PRO A 292 -13.53 -13.09 -3.52
CA PRO A 292 -13.04 -14.16 -4.37
C PRO A 292 -11.75 -13.76 -5.09
N ILE A 293 -10.75 -14.63 -5.03
CA ILE A 293 -9.47 -14.47 -5.73
C ILE A 293 -8.93 -15.83 -6.14
N GLU A 294 -8.51 -15.95 -7.39
CA GLU A 294 -7.92 -17.18 -7.92
C GLU A 294 -6.41 -17.22 -7.69
N LYS A 295 -5.92 -18.37 -7.23
CA LYS A 295 -4.49 -18.61 -7.05
C LYS A 295 -3.87 -18.99 -8.41
N LEU A 296 -3.40 -17.98 -9.16
CA LEU A 296 -2.79 -18.16 -10.48
C LEU A 296 -1.62 -17.17 -10.66
N LYS A 297 -0.59 -17.62 -11.37
CA LYS A 297 0.44 -16.72 -11.89
C LYS A 297 -0.12 -15.87 -13.04
N LEU A 298 0.50 -14.72 -13.28
CA LEU A 298 0.01 -13.75 -14.26
C LEU A 298 0.02 -14.33 -15.68
N ASP A 299 1.15 -14.90 -16.11
CA ASP A 299 1.29 -15.59 -17.40
C ASP A 299 0.16 -16.62 -17.65
N THR A 300 -0.09 -17.48 -16.66
CA THR A 300 -1.12 -18.52 -16.72
C THR A 300 -2.53 -17.91 -16.82
N ALA A 301 -2.78 -16.81 -16.10
CA ALA A 301 -4.06 -16.10 -16.17
C ALA A 301 -4.26 -15.44 -17.54
N LEU A 302 -3.21 -14.86 -18.12
CA LEU A 302 -3.25 -14.25 -19.46
C LEU A 302 -3.55 -15.30 -20.53
N GLU A 303 -2.91 -16.47 -20.48
CA GLU A 303 -3.15 -17.58 -21.41
C GLU A 303 -4.56 -18.17 -21.28
N LYS A 304 -4.99 -18.40 -20.02
CA LYS A 304 -6.29 -19.02 -19.72
C LYS A 304 -7.46 -18.12 -20.13
N TYR A 305 -7.41 -16.84 -19.76
CA TYR A 305 -8.53 -15.91 -19.92
C TYR A 305 -8.46 -15.07 -21.17
N LYS A 306 -7.28 -14.95 -21.79
CA LYS A 306 -7.02 -14.11 -22.97
C LYS A 306 -7.66 -12.71 -22.83
N PRO A 307 -7.43 -12.01 -21.72
CA PRO A 307 -8.12 -10.75 -21.45
C PRO A 307 -7.71 -9.69 -22.47
N ALA A 308 -8.66 -8.83 -22.82
CA ALA A 308 -8.39 -7.63 -23.61
C ALA A 308 -7.94 -6.45 -22.73
N ILE A 309 -8.40 -6.40 -21.48
CA ILE A 309 -8.01 -5.40 -20.46
C ILE A 309 -7.45 -6.11 -19.23
N VAL A 310 -6.31 -5.64 -18.73
CA VAL A 310 -5.67 -6.11 -17.49
C VAL A 310 -5.57 -4.97 -16.48
N LEU A 311 -6.02 -5.18 -15.24
CA LEU A 311 -5.80 -4.28 -14.12
C LEU A 311 -4.63 -4.78 -13.29
N LEU A 312 -3.72 -3.90 -12.91
CA LEU A 312 -2.53 -4.20 -12.12
C LEU A 312 -2.51 -3.31 -10.88
N GLY A 313 -2.31 -3.88 -9.70
CA GLY A 313 -2.17 -3.10 -8.46
C GLY A 313 -1.27 -3.79 -7.44
N ASP A 314 -0.77 -3.03 -6.46
CA ASP A 314 0.21 -3.53 -5.46
C ASP A 314 1.42 -4.18 -6.16
N LEU A 315 1.96 -3.47 -7.16
CA LEU A 315 3.09 -3.94 -7.95
C LEU A 315 4.32 -4.10 -7.05
N LYS A 316 5.06 -5.20 -7.23
CA LYS A 316 6.29 -5.43 -6.46
C LYS A 316 7.32 -4.33 -6.73
N THR A 317 7.87 -3.77 -5.67
CA THR A 317 8.92 -2.75 -5.68
C THR A 317 10.07 -3.14 -6.61
N GLN A 318 10.47 -2.23 -7.50
CA GLN A 318 11.58 -2.42 -8.47
C GLN A 318 11.42 -3.59 -9.45
N GLN A 319 10.21 -4.13 -9.65
CA GLN A 319 9.96 -5.19 -10.64
C GLN A 319 9.06 -4.69 -11.77
N ASP A 320 9.28 -5.18 -12.99
CA ASP A 320 8.41 -4.88 -14.14
C ASP A 320 7.49 -6.04 -14.52
N ILE A 321 6.46 -6.26 -13.69
CA ILE A 321 5.41 -7.24 -13.95
C ILE A 321 4.64 -6.92 -15.25
N THR A 322 4.70 -5.67 -15.72
CA THR A 322 3.97 -5.25 -16.93
C THR A 322 4.62 -5.77 -18.21
N GLN A 323 5.85 -6.29 -18.17
CA GLN A 323 6.50 -6.93 -19.31
C GLN A 323 5.69 -8.09 -19.88
N ASP A 324 5.22 -8.99 -19.02
CA ASP A 324 4.43 -10.17 -19.43
C ASP A 324 3.10 -9.75 -20.07
N VAL A 325 2.47 -8.73 -19.50
CA VAL A 325 1.21 -8.16 -20.01
C VAL A 325 1.40 -7.57 -21.41
N ARG A 326 2.48 -6.83 -21.63
CA ARG A 326 2.79 -6.22 -22.92
C ARG A 326 3.14 -7.25 -24.00
N ALA A 327 3.77 -8.35 -23.60
CA ALA A 327 4.13 -9.44 -24.51
C ALA A 327 2.90 -10.24 -24.97
N HIS A 328 1.81 -10.24 -24.20
CA HIS A 328 0.63 -11.05 -24.50
C HIS A 328 -0.28 -10.41 -25.56
N GLY A 329 -0.47 -11.09 -26.69
CA GLY A 329 -1.15 -10.54 -27.87
C GLY A 329 -2.62 -10.16 -27.67
N SER A 330 -3.33 -10.84 -26.75
CA SER A 330 -4.74 -10.54 -26.44
C SER A 330 -4.91 -9.19 -25.77
N VAL A 331 -3.91 -8.71 -25.02
CA VAL A 331 -4.03 -7.50 -24.23
C VAL A 331 -3.96 -6.29 -25.15
N LYS A 332 -5.02 -5.50 -25.11
CA LYS A 332 -5.16 -4.22 -25.82
C LYS A 332 -4.93 -3.04 -24.91
N GLU A 333 -5.23 -3.23 -23.63
CA GLU A 333 -5.03 -2.22 -22.62
C GLU A 333 -4.65 -2.84 -21.28
N TYR A 334 -3.78 -2.18 -20.53
CA TYR A 334 -3.58 -2.48 -19.13
C TYR A 334 -3.56 -1.22 -18.28
N LEU A 335 -4.04 -1.31 -17.06
CA LEU A 335 -4.12 -0.21 -16.12
C LEU A 335 -3.25 -0.52 -14.91
N THR A 336 -2.42 0.43 -14.48
CA THR A 336 -1.72 0.37 -13.19
C THR A 336 -2.46 1.22 -12.17
N ILE A 337 -2.74 0.66 -11.00
CA ILE A 337 -3.46 1.24 -9.87
C ILE A 337 -2.53 1.22 -8.66
N GLY A 338 -2.32 2.37 -8.02
CA GLY A 338 -1.40 2.46 -6.89
C GLY A 338 -0.67 3.79 -6.93
N MET A 339 0.64 3.78 -6.79
CA MET A 339 1.48 4.98 -6.81
C MET A 339 2.24 5.13 -8.12
N PRO A 340 1.62 5.69 -9.17
CA PRO A 340 2.29 5.85 -10.44
C PRO A 340 3.48 6.78 -10.32
N ASN A 341 4.47 6.58 -11.19
CA ASN A 341 5.68 7.40 -11.26
C ASN A 341 6.58 7.27 -10.01
N SER A 342 6.39 6.22 -9.22
CA SER A 342 7.25 5.84 -8.12
C SER A 342 8.07 4.59 -8.47
N SER A 343 9.08 4.28 -7.66
CA SER A 343 9.76 2.99 -7.65
C SER A 343 9.31 2.07 -6.52
N VAL A 344 8.36 2.52 -5.68
CA VAL A 344 7.86 1.73 -4.54
C VAL A 344 6.84 0.68 -4.97
N GLU A 345 6.13 0.92 -6.08
CA GLU A 345 5.16 -0.01 -6.64
C GLU A 345 5.43 -0.28 -8.12
N GLY A 346 6.39 -1.16 -8.41
CA GLY A 346 6.90 -1.43 -9.75
C GLY A 346 8.24 -0.75 -10.02
N HIS A 347 8.83 -1.02 -11.18
CA HIS A 347 10.10 -0.43 -11.58
C HIS A 347 9.89 0.98 -12.17
N GLY A 348 10.57 1.98 -11.62
CA GLY A 348 10.36 3.39 -12.01
C GLY A 348 10.49 3.64 -13.52
N TRP A 349 11.56 3.14 -14.16
CA TRP A 349 11.73 3.23 -15.61
C TRP A 349 10.91 2.18 -16.39
N LEU A 350 11.14 0.88 -16.15
CA LEU A 350 10.56 -0.18 -16.97
C LEU A 350 9.02 -0.23 -16.95
N THR A 351 8.41 0.06 -15.79
CA THR A 351 6.94 0.09 -15.64
C THR A 351 6.34 1.46 -15.96
N PHE A 352 6.90 2.55 -15.43
CA PHE A 352 6.28 3.88 -15.52
C PHE A 352 6.98 4.89 -16.44
N ALA A 353 8.11 4.54 -17.05
CA ALA A 353 8.95 5.42 -17.86
C ALA A 353 9.40 6.70 -17.15
N GLN A 354 9.75 6.60 -15.88
CA GLN A 354 10.30 7.72 -15.13
C GLN A 354 11.80 7.86 -15.39
N LEU A 355 12.18 8.88 -16.18
CA LEU A 355 13.55 9.14 -16.63
C LEU A 355 14.58 9.19 -15.48
N ARG A 356 14.19 9.66 -14.29
CA ARG A 356 15.09 9.72 -13.14
C ARG A 356 15.54 8.35 -12.60
N TYR A 357 14.86 7.27 -12.99
CA TYR A 357 15.22 5.89 -12.65
C TYR A 357 15.84 5.15 -13.84
N LEU A 358 16.12 5.86 -14.94
CA LEU A 358 16.96 5.32 -16.01
C LEU A 358 18.39 5.18 -15.49
N GLU A 359 19.06 4.07 -15.77
CA GLU A 359 20.43 3.87 -15.34
C GLU A 359 21.35 4.96 -15.92
N GLU A 360 22.42 5.30 -15.19
CA GLU A 360 23.28 6.42 -15.57
C GLU A 360 24.05 6.13 -16.87
N GLU A 361 24.42 4.87 -17.09
CA GLU A 361 25.01 4.42 -18.36
C GLU A 361 24.04 4.60 -19.52
N ASP A 362 22.77 4.24 -19.33
CA ASP A 362 21.73 4.43 -20.35
C ASP A 362 21.46 5.92 -20.60
N ARG A 363 21.47 6.76 -19.56
CA ARG A 363 21.36 8.23 -19.72
C ARG A 363 22.52 8.80 -20.53
N LYS A 364 23.73 8.29 -20.34
CA LYS A 364 24.94 8.71 -21.08
C LYS A 364 24.92 8.20 -22.53
N ARG A 365 24.24 7.08 -22.81
CA ARG A 365 24.29 6.39 -24.10
C ARG A 365 23.41 6.95 -25.22
N GLN A 366 22.32 7.71 -25.01
CA GLN A 366 21.73 8.55 -26.08
C GLN A 366 20.45 9.36 -25.76
N THR A 367 20.25 10.35 -26.64
CA THR A 367 19.14 11.28 -26.89
C THR A 367 17.81 10.66 -27.40
N SER A 368 17.67 9.32 -27.48
CA SER A 368 16.52 8.68 -28.16
C SER A 368 15.95 7.42 -27.48
N ILE A 369 16.23 7.17 -26.20
CA ILE A 369 15.73 5.97 -25.51
C ILE A 369 14.21 6.06 -25.36
N LYS A 370 13.51 5.12 -26.00
CA LYS A 370 12.05 4.96 -25.91
C LYS A 370 11.69 4.07 -24.71
N PRO A 371 10.64 4.38 -23.95
CA PRO A 371 10.26 3.56 -22.81
C PRO A 371 9.70 2.19 -23.26
N PRO A 372 9.83 1.13 -22.44
CA PRO A 372 9.41 -0.23 -22.81
C PRO A 372 7.97 -0.36 -23.28
N TYR A 373 7.02 0.33 -22.62
CA TYR A 373 5.62 0.31 -23.07
C TYR A 373 5.46 0.86 -24.49
N PHE A 374 6.24 1.89 -24.86
CA PHE A 374 6.15 2.51 -26.17
C PHE A 374 6.74 1.59 -27.25
N MET A 375 7.86 0.92 -26.93
CA MET A 375 8.44 -0.10 -27.82
C MET A 375 7.47 -1.27 -28.06
N ALA A 376 6.65 -1.61 -27.07
CA ALA A 376 5.59 -2.61 -27.18
C ALA A 376 4.29 -2.09 -27.86
N GLY A 377 4.31 -0.86 -28.41
CA GLY A 377 3.17 -0.29 -29.12
C GLY A 377 2.06 0.30 -28.24
N PHE A 378 2.30 0.45 -26.94
CA PHE A 378 1.36 1.08 -26.01
C PHE A 378 1.59 2.59 -25.87
N ARG A 379 0.53 3.30 -25.49
CA ARG A 379 0.54 4.71 -25.13
C ARG A 379 0.08 4.87 -23.68
N LYS A 380 0.81 5.68 -22.92
CA LYS A 380 0.53 5.98 -21.51
C LYS A 380 -0.47 7.14 -21.40
N TRP A 381 -1.51 6.96 -20.60
CA TRP A 381 -2.54 7.96 -20.35
C TRP A 381 -3.00 7.97 -18.88
N PRO A 382 -2.79 9.07 -18.14
CA PRO A 382 -3.25 9.15 -16.76
C PRO A 382 -4.77 9.36 -16.68
N LEU A 383 -5.45 8.54 -15.89
CA LEU A 383 -6.90 8.62 -15.69
C LEU A 383 -7.22 9.52 -14.50
N HIS A 384 -7.06 10.83 -14.68
CA HIS A 384 -7.22 11.81 -13.60
C HIS A 384 -8.62 11.80 -12.94
N ASN A 385 -9.70 11.56 -13.70
CA ASN A 385 -11.04 11.56 -13.11
C ASN A 385 -11.31 10.32 -12.23
N VAL A 386 -10.58 9.23 -12.46
CA VAL A 386 -10.60 8.05 -11.57
C VAL A 386 -9.64 8.28 -10.40
N SER A 387 -8.42 8.74 -10.72
CA SER A 387 -7.33 8.94 -9.75
C SER A 387 -7.68 9.94 -8.64
N ARG A 388 -8.56 10.92 -8.90
CA ARG A 388 -8.97 11.89 -7.88
C ARG A 388 -9.68 11.29 -6.66
N TRP A 389 -10.26 10.11 -6.85
CA TRP A 389 -10.98 9.39 -5.81
C TRP A 389 -10.11 8.34 -5.10
N ALA A 390 -8.87 8.15 -5.56
CA ALA A 390 -7.91 7.29 -4.89
C ALA A 390 -7.42 7.94 -3.58
N ILE A 391 -7.38 7.14 -2.53
CA ILE A 391 -6.59 7.42 -1.33
C ILE A 391 -5.54 6.33 -1.24
N HIS A 392 -4.29 6.71 -1.06
CA HIS A 392 -3.17 5.78 -0.92
C HIS A 392 -2.70 5.76 0.53
N ARG A 393 -2.15 4.65 1.01
CA ARG A 393 -1.61 4.54 2.38
C ARG A 393 -0.45 5.47 2.74
N TYR A 394 0.11 6.17 1.75
CA TYR A 394 1.16 7.19 1.94
C TYR A 394 0.57 8.61 2.01
N ASP A 395 -0.74 8.75 1.82
CA ASP A 395 -1.42 10.02 1.99
C ASP A 395 -1.36 10.44 3.47
N GLN A 396 -1.09 11.72 3.68
CA GLN A 396 -0.87 12.32 4.99
C GLN A 396 -1.25 13.81 4.97
N ARG A 397 -1.16 14.46 6.14
CA ARG A 397 -1.52 15.89 6.27
C ARG A 397 -0.67 16.80 5.39
N LEU A 398 0.62 16.48 5.22
CA LEU A 398 1.55 17.26 4.41
C LEU A 398 1.37 17.06 2.90
N ALA A 399 0.85 15.91 2.48
CA ALA A 399 0.71 15.55 1.08
C ALA A 399 -0.32 14.43 0.87
N THR A 400 -1.26 14.62 -0.06
CA THR A 400 -2.30 13.65 -0.42
C THR A 400 -2.39 13.46 -1.92
N GLY A 401 -3.00 12.38 -2.40
CA GLY A 401 -3.16 12.13 -3.82
C GLY A 401 -1.93 11.49 -4.47
N PHE A 402 -1.20 10.68 -3.70
CA PHE A 402 -0.16 9.79 -4.25
C PHE A 402 -0.76 8.64 -5.06
N GLY A 403 -1.98 8.22 -4.71
CA GLY A 403 -2.75 7.24 -5.45
C GLY A 403 -3.11 7.72 -6.84
N GLY A 404 -3.04 6.83 -7.82
CA GLY A 404 -3.42 7.11 -9.20
C GLY A 404 -3.64 5.88 -10.05
N VAL A 405 -4.31 6.11 -11.17
CA VAL A 405 -4.60 5.11 -12.20
C VAL A 405 -4.03 5.59 -13.52
N ILE A 406 -3.20 4.75 -14.15
CA ILE A 406 -2.64 5.01 -15.47
C ILE A 406 -3.06 3.91 -16.40
N SER A 407 -3.67 4.28 -17.52
CA SER A 407 -3.96 3.40 -18.64
C SER A 407 -2.78 3.35 -19.60
N PHE A 408 -2.48 2.16 -20.09
CA PHE A 408 -1.56 1.89 -21.18
C PHE A 408 -2.35 1.14 -22.25
N HIS A 409 -2.64 1.80 -23.36
CA HIS A 409 -3.47 1.23 -24.43
C HIS A 409 -2.69 1.15 -25.75
N LYS A 410 -2.95 0.11 -26.55
CA LYS A 410 -2.33 -0.01 -27.88
C LYS A 410 -2.78 1.13 -28.80
N ALA A 411 -1.88 1.57 -29.68
CA ALA A 411 -2.11 2.72 -30.54
C ALA A 411 -3.32 2.57 -31.49
N ASP A 412 -3.70 1.35 -31.84
CA ASP A 412 -4.87 1.00 -32.65
C ASP A 412 -6.21 1.11 -31.88
N THR A 413 -6.17 1.26 -30.56
CA THR A 413 -7.36 1.37 -29.68
C THR A 413 -7.58 2.78 -29.12
N THR A 414 -6.97 3.79 -29.75
CA THR A 414 -7.01 5.18 -29.26
C THR A 414 -8.40 5.79 -29.33
N PHE A 415 -8.74 6.53 -28.27
CA PHE A 415 -9.94 7.37 -28.20
C PHE A 415 -10.08 8.27 -29.43
N ASP A 416 -11.24 8.23 -30.08
CA ASP A 416 -11.69 9.32 -30.95
C ASP A 416 -11.60 10.66 -30.17
N LEU A 417 -11.15 11.72 -30.85
CA LEU A 417 -11.07 13.09 -30.33
C LEU A 417 -12.37 13.54 -29.66
N LYS A 418 -13.53 13.16 -30.22
CA LYS A 418 -14.84 13.46 -29.64
C LYS A 418 -15.05 12.80 -28.26
N ARG A 419 -14.55 11.57 -28.10
CA ARG A 419 -14.63 10.81 -26.84
C ARG A 419 -13.62 11.31 -25.80
N ARG A 420 -12.43 11.75 -26.23
CA ARG A 420 -11.50 12.50 -25.36
C ARG A 420 -12.18 13.73 -24.77
N TRP A 421 -12.87 14.51 -25.61
CA TRP A 421 -13.61 15.67 -25.16
C TRP A 421 -14.75 15.35 -24.20
N MET A 422 -15.51 14.27 -24.42
CA MET A 422 -16.53 13.82 -23.45
C MET A 422 -15.96 13.48 -22.07
N TRP A 423 -14.79 12.84 -22.02
CA TRP A 423 -14.11 12.55 -20.76
C TRP A 423 -13.57 13.81 -20.07
N PHE A 424 -13.05 14.74 -20.86
CA PHE A 424 -12.64 16.06 -20.38
C PHE A 424 -13.84 16.92 -19.93
N SER A 425 -15.02 16.81 -20.56
CA SER A 425 -16.20 17.59 -20.16
C SER A 425 -16.86 17.02 -18.91
N ARG A 426 -16.86 15.70 -18.68
CA ARG A 426 -17.26 15.10 -17.39
C ARG A 426 -16.42 15.59 -16.21
N ARG A 427 -15.14 15.91 -16.46
CA ARG A 427 -14.26 16.56 -15.47
C ARG A 427 -14.74 17.97 -15.09
N LEU A 428 -15.38 18.69 -16.03
CA LEU A 428 -15.94 20.02 -15.79
C LEU A 428 -17.34 19.96 -15.19
N ALA A 429 -18.15 18.97 -15.55
CA ALA A 429 -19.52 18.82 -15.05
C ALA A 429 -19.59 18.41 -13.57
N THR A 430 -18.55 17.78 -13.01
CA THR A 430 -18.44 17.49 -11.57
C THR A 430 -17.84 18.65 -10.76
N ARG A 431 -17.77 19.87 -11.34
CA ARG A 431 -17.35 21.12 -10.64
C ARG A 431 -18.52 21.99 -10.16
N PHE A 432 -19.75 21.62 -10.51
CA PHE A 432 -21.00 22.26 -10.07
C PHE A 432 -21.93 21.15 -9.57
#